data_AF-S0EDK9-F1
#
_entry.id   AF-S0EDK9-F1
#
_cell.length_a   1.000
_cell.length_b   1.000
_cell.length_c   1.000
_cell.angle_alpha   90.00
_cell.angle_beta   90.00
_cell.angle_gamma   90.00
#
_symmetry.space_group_name_H-M   'P 1'
#
loop_
_entity.id
_entity.type
_entity.pdbx_description
1 polymer ?
#
loop_
_entity_poly.entity_id
_entity_poly.type
_entity_poly.pdbx_seq_one_letter_code
_entity_poly.pdbx_strand_id
1 'polypeptide(L)'
;MLFSLVLPTLALQASLALGDASVTVNTNKKLQVIDGFGVSEAYGHAKQFQNLGPGPQKQGLDLLFNTTTGAGLSIIRNKIGCDASNSITSTNTDNPEKQPVFHFNGDDDGQVWFSKQAMSYGVDTIYANAWSAPVYMKSATSMGRLCGTTGVSCSSGDWRQRYVEMIAQYLSYYKEAGIPVSHVGFLNEGDGSDFMLSTAEQAADVIPLLHSALQSKGLGDIKMTCCDNIGWRSQMDYTAKLAELDVEKYLSVITSHEYSSSPDQPMNTTLLTWMSEGAANDQAFATAWYVNGGSNEGFTWAVKIAQGIVNADLSAYIYWEGVETNNKGSLSHVVDTDGTKFTVSSILWAIAHWSRHIRPGAHRLSTSGVVQDTIVGAFENVDGSVVMVLTNSGAAAQTVDLGVSGSTFATAQAFTSDAEAQMVDTKVTVSGGNVKVTVPAHGVVTVKLTSAKSSKPVSTAVSSQSAPTPTSGKHSVVSQKHSSTTLSIVKAPTSTHTASVVESAKAVQYPAPHVTTKGSAKSVPAKGAKKSATKKGSRAHGASHHRCRHGSHRRGHCTK
;
A
#
# COMPACT_ATOMS: atom_id res chain seq x y z
N MET A 1 32.42 -51.28 -56.42
CA MET A 1 31.74 -51.45 -55.12
C MET A 1 32.55 -50.70 -54.07
N LEU A 2 32.14 -49.48 -53.72
CA LEU A 2 32.71 -48.73 -52.58
C LEU A 2 31.77 -48.92 -51.38
N PHE A 3 32.31 -49.46 -50.29
CA PHE A 3 31.63 -49.49 -48.99
C PHE A 3 32.02 -48.22 -48.21
N SER A 4 31.07 -47.32 -47.97
CA SER A 4 31.21 -46.24 -46.99
C SER A 4 30.87 -46.78 -45.61
N LEU A 5 31.85 -46.79 -44.70
CA LEU A 5 31.62 -46.97 -43.27
C LEU A 5 31.09 -45.64 -42.70
N VAL A 6 29.89 -45.65 -42.15
CA VAL A 6 29.35 -44.58 -41.30
C VAL A 6 29.51 -45.02 -39.85
N LEU A 7 30.40 -44.37 -39.10
CA LEU A 7 30.44 -44.48 -37.64
C LEU A 7 29.40 -43.52 -37.03
N PRO A 8 28.50 -43.96 -36.15
CA PRO A 8 27.67 -43.06 -35.37
C PRO A 8 28.49 -42.52 -34.19
N THR A 9 28.74 -41.21 -34.18
CA THR A 9 29.21 -40.49 -33.00
C THR A 9 28.09 -40.40 -31.98
N LEU A 10 28.18 -41.22 -30.93
CA LEU A 10 27.31 -41.15 -29.76
C LEU A 10 27.71 -39.90 -28.95
N ALA A 11 26.97 -38.81 -29.11
CA ALA A 11 27.13 -37.63 -28.27
C ALA A 11 26.55 -37.92 -26.88
N LEU A 12 27.42 -38.24 -25.92
CA LEU A 12 27.06 -38.36 -24.52
C LEU A 12 26.78 -36.95 -23.98
N GLN A 13 25.52 -36.52 -23.99
CA GLN A 13 25.09 -35.35 -23.24
C GLN A 13 25.14 -35.70 -21.75
N ALA A 14 26.28 -35.38 -21.11
CA ALA A 14 26.34 -35.34 -19.67
C ALA A 14 25.51 -34.15 -19.19
N SER A 15 24.25 -34.39 -18.82
CA SER A 15 23.47 -33.45 -18.01
C SER A 15 24.19 -33.33 -16.67
N LEU A 16 24.89 -32.22 -16.46
CA LEU A 16 25.30 -31.81 -15.11
C LEU A 16 24.02 -31.63 -14.31
N ALA A 17 23.72 -32.59 -13.44
CA ALA A 17 22.73 -32.40 -12.39
C ALA A 17 23.29 -31.32 -11.46
N LEU A 18 22.91 -30.07 -11.68
CA LEU A 18 23.07 -29.01 -10.70
C LEU A 18 22.37 -29.51 -9.43
N GLY A 19 23.12 -29.66 -8.34
CA GLY A 19 22.54 -30.02 -7.05
C GLY A 19 21.43 -29.03 -6.68
N ASP A 20 20.39 -29.51 -6.02
CA ASP A 20 19.28 -28.68 -5.58
C ASP A 20 19.80 -27.46 -4.79
N ALA A 21 19.27 -26.27 -5.06
CA ALA A 21 19.64 -25.08 -4.32
C ALA A 21 19.18 -25.24 -2.86
N SER A 22 20.00 -24.81 -1.90
CA SER A 22 19.63 -24.89 -0.48
C SER A 22 19.55 -23.50 0.14
N VAL A 23 18.49 -23.28 0.91
CA VAL A 23 18.31 -22.10 1.75
C VAL A 23 18.21 -22.53 3.20
N THR A 24 18.94 -21.87 4.08
CA THR A 24 18.85 -22.05 5.54
C THR A 24 18.23 -20.81 6.18
N VAL A 25 17.21 -21.02 7.00
CA VAL A 25 16.57 -19.99 7.83
C VAL A 25 17.12 -20.08 9.26
N ASN A 26 17.41 -18.93 9.87
CA ASN A 26 17.88 -18.84 11.24
C ASN A 26 16.85 -18.14 12.15
N THR A 27 16.13 -18.90 12.97
CA THR A 27 15.09 -18.37 13.88
C THR A 27 15.65 -17.52 15.02
N ASN A 28 16.96 -17.60 15.31
CA ASN A 28 17.62 -16.79 16.35
C ASN A 28 18.05 -15.40 15.86
N LYS A 29 17.96 -15.13 14.54
CA LYS A 29 18.34 -13.84 13.95
C LYS A 29 17.13 -13.14 13.37
N LYS A 30 16.44 -12.39 14.23
CA LYS A 30 15.27 -11.57 13.89
C LYS A 30 15.71 -10.23 13.30
N LEU A 31 14.99 -9.80 12.28
CA LEU A 31 15.12 -8.52 11.58
C LEU A 31 13.86 -7.69 11.88
N GLN A 32 13.39 -6.88 10.93
CA GLN A 32 12.24 -6.00 11.12
C GLN A 32 10.95 -6.77 11.47
N VAL A 33 10.08 -6.13 12.24
CA VAL A 33 8.70 -6.59 12.49
C VAL A 33 7.83 -6.30 11.26
N ILE A 34 6.84 -7.14 11.03
CA ILE A 34 5.82 -6.98 9.99
C ILE A 34 4.52 -6.54 10.66
N ASP A 35 4.08 -5.34 10.34
CA ASP A 35 2.79 -4.79 10.77
C ASP A 35 1.65 -5.34 9.90
N GLY A 36 1.93 -5.60 8.61
CA GLY A 36 1.01 -6.34 7.77
C GLY A 36 0.86 -5.83 6.35
N PHE A 37 -0.31 -6.11 5.78
CA PHE A 37 -0.63 -5.82 4.39
C PHE A 37 -2.06 -5.33 4.30
N GLY A 38 -2.35 -4.44 3.37
CA GLY A 38 -3.63 -3.76 3.37
C GLY A 38 -4.08 -3.19 2.04
N VAL A 39 -5.23 -2.52 2.15
CA VAL A 39 -5.87 -1.72 1.12
C VAL A 39 -6.52 -0.49 1.75
N SER A 40 -6.87 0.48 0.93
CA SER A 40 -7.83 1.55 1.22
C SER A 40 -9.21 1.19 0.69
N GLU A 41 -10.19 2.02 1.08
CA GLU A 41 -11.50 2.14 0.45
C GLU A 41 -11.91 3.63 0.42
N ALA A 42 -11.00 4.48 -0.05
CA ALA A 42 -11.14 5.93 -0.01
C ALA A 42 -12.10 6.42 -1.11
N TYR A 43 -12.27 7.74 -1.24
CA TYR A 43 -13.03 8.36 -2.35
C TYR A 43 -14.48 7.83 -2.53
N GLY A 44 -15.09 7.32 -1.47
CA GLY A 44 -16.43 6.76 -1.49
C GLY A 44 -16.53 5.33 -2.02
N HIS A 45 -15.40 4.67 -2.30
CA HIS A 45 -15.38 3.24 -2.63
C HIS A 45 -15.92 2.40 -1.46
N ALA A 46 -15.61 2.76 -0.21
CA ALA A 46 -16.25 2.15 0.96
C ALA A 46 -17.79 2.26 0.94
N LYS A 47 -18.34 3.42 0.55
CA LYS A 47 -19.79 3.62 0.42
C LYS A 47 -20.37 2.78 -0.72
N GLN A 48 -19.69 2.72 -1.87
CA GLN A 48 -20.11 1.89 -2.99
C GLN A 48 -20.16 0.41 -2.57
N PHE A 49 -19.13 -0.04 -1.87
CA PHE A 49 -19.05 -1.40 -1.34
C PHE A 49 -20.13 -1.67 -0.29
N GLN A 50 -20.37 -0.73 0.63
CA GLN A 50 -21.45 -0.80 1.61
C GLN A 50 -22.84 -0.86 0.95
N ASN A 51 -23.03 -0.26 -0.22
CA ASN A 51 -24.32 -0.28 -0.92
C ASN A 51 -24.60 -1.59 -1.66
N LEU A 52 -23.63 -2.51 -1.74
CA LEU A 52 -23.88 -3.85 -2.27
C LEU A 52 -24.82 -4.65 -1.35
N GLY A 53 -25.44 -5.70 -1.89
CA GLY A 53 -26.25 -6.62 -1.08
C GLY A 53 -25.42 -7.39 -0.05
N PRO A 54 -26.02 -7.91 1.04
CA PRO A 54 -25.28 -8.61 2.10
C PRO A 54 -24.41 -9.79 1.63
N GLY A 55 -24.86 -10.52 0.60
CA GLY A 55 -24.10 -11.61 -0.01
C GLY A 55 -22.81 -11.10 -0.68
N PRO A 56 -22.93 -10.20 -1.69
CA PRO A 56 -21.77 -9.54 -2.29
C PRO A 56 -20.84 -8.83 -1.30
N GLN A 57 -21.37 -8.13 -0.30
CA GLN A 57 -20.56 -7.54 0.78
C GLN A 57 -19.69 -8.59 1.45
N LYS A 58 -20.28 -9.68 1.93
CA LYS A 58 -19.55 -10.77 2.58
C LYS A 58 -18.50 -11.38 1.65
N GLN A 59 -18.83 -11.57 0.37
CA GLN A 59 -17.88 -12.13 -0.60
C GLN A 59 -16.65 -11.24 -0.80
N GLY A 60 -16.84 -9.92 -0.96
CA GLY A 60 -15.72 -8.98 -1.05
C GLY A 60 -14.88 -8.95 0.23
N LEU A 61 -15.53 -8.93 1.39
CA LEU A 61 -14.85 -8.93 2.69
C LEU A 61 -14.09 -10.24 2.93
N ASP A 62 -14.64 -11.38 2.52
CA ASP A 62 -13.93 -12.66 2.57
C ASP A 62 -12.71 -12.67 1.64
N LEU A 63 -12.82 -12.11 0.43
CA LEU A 63 -11.69 -11.99 -0.49
C LEU A 63 -10.56 -11.15 0.09
N LEU A 64 -10.88 -10.03 0.74
CA LEU A 64 -9.87 -9.15 1.36
C LEU A 64 -9.32 -9.75 2.66
N PHE A 65 -10.16 -10.14 3.61
CA PHE A 65 -9.74 -10.32 5.01
C PHE A 65 -9.75 -11.76 5.51
N ASN A 66 -10.35 -12.72 4.81
CA ASN A 66 -10.36 -14.10 5.28
C ASN A 66 -8.97 -14.74 5.17
N THR A 67 -8.40 -15.23 6.28
CA THR A 67 -7.06 -15.83 6.34
C THR A 67 -6.97 -17.28 5.84
N THR A 68 -8.08 -17.83 5.33
CA THR A 68 -8.15 -19.18 4.75
C THR A 68 -8.40 -19.10 3.24
N THR A 69 -9.41 -18.33 2.84
CA THR A 69 -9.87 -18.28 1.44
C THR A 69 -9.52 -16.97 0.72
N GLY A 70 -9.24 -15.89 1.45
CA GLY A 70 -8.94 -14.56 0.91
C GLY A 70 -7.46 -14.20 1.02
N ALA A 71 -7.13 -12.92 0.87
CA ALA A 71 -5.78 -12.43 1.10
C ALA A 71 -5.42 -12.42 2.59
N GLY A 72 -6.39 -12.22 3.48
CA GLY A 72 -6.09 -12.11 4.90
C GLY A 72 -5.42 -10.78 5.23
N LEU A 73 -5.81 -9.69 4.57
CA LEU A 73 -5.27 -8.37 4.86
C LEU A 73 -5.46 -8.02 6.35
N SER A 74 -4.53 -7.24 6.89
CA SER A 74 -4.47 -6.89 8.32
C SER A 74 -4.32 -5.39 8.57
N ILE A 75 -4.31 -4.58 7.50
CA ILE A 75 -4.26 -3.12 7.55
C ILE A 75 -5.38 -2.56 6.67
N ILE A 76 -6.07 -1.53 7.16
CA ILE A 76 -6.88 -0.65 6.32
C ILE A 76 -6.37 0.78 6.40
N ARG A 77 -6.36 1.48 5.27
CA ARG A 77 -6.02 2.90 5.17
C ARG A 77 -7.29 3.70 4.88
N ASN A 78 -7.69 4.58 5.79
CA ASN A 78 -8.84 5.47 5.63
C ASN A 78 -8.36 6.88 5.28
N LYS A 79 -9.07 7.55 4.38
CA LYS A 79 -8.85 8.96 4.08
C LYS A 79 -9.54 9.83 5.13
N ILE A 80 -8.80 10.75 5.75
CA ILE A 80 -9.39 11.87 6.48
C ILE A 80 -9.78 12.91 5.43
N GLY A 81 -11.09 13.12 5.24
CA GLY A 81 -11.60 14.05 4.24
C GLY A 81 -11.35 15.51 4.59
N CYS A 82 -11.20 16.35 3.56
CA CYS A 82 -10.96 17.79 3.67
C CYS A 82 -12.11 18.65 3.14
N ASP A 83 -13.15 18.02 2.58
CA ASP A 83 -14.26 18.67 1.89
C ASP A 83 -15.46 18.87 2.81
N ALA A 84 -16.30 19.85 2.47
CA ALA A 84 -17.37 20.36 3.35
C ALA A 84 -18.55 19.40 3.60
N SER A 85 -18.57 18.18 3.06
CA SER A 85 -19.76 17.31 3.11
C SER A 85 -19.52 15.87 3.59
N ASN A 86 -18.28 15.37 3.60
CA ASN A 86 -18.08 13.92 3.53
C ASN A 86 -17.35 13.30 4.74
N SER A 87 -16.68 14.09 5.57
CA SER A 87 -15.86 13.59 6.67
C SER A 87 -16.03 14.44 7.94
N ILE A 88 -15.05 15.28 8.24
CA ILE A 88 -15.08 16.26 9.33
C ILE A 88 -15.20 17.68 8.76
N THR A 89 -16.09 18.49 9.32
CA THR A 89 -16.25 19.91 8.99
C THR A 89 -16.06 20.78 10.22
N SER A 90 -15.85 22.09 10.04
CA SER A 90 -15.72 23.01 11.17
C SER A 90 -16.37 24.37 10.91
N THR A 91 -16.78 25.04 12.00
CA THR A 91 -17.17 26.46 12.00
C THR A 91 -15.96 27.38 12.15
N ASN A 92 -16.18 28.70 12.01
CA ASN A 92 -15.15 29.73 12.17
C ASN A 92 -13.97 29.53 11.21
N THR A 93 -14.30 29.43 9.92
CA THR A 93 -13.36 29.22 8.80
C THR A 93 -12.70 30.51 8.30
N ASP A 94 -12.99 31.66 8.92
CA ASP A 94 -12.48 32.98 8.54
C ASP A 94 -11.33 33.48 9.44
N ASN A 95 -11.15 32.91 10.63
CA ASN A 95 -10.12 33.31 11.58
C ASN A 95 -9.65 32.11 12.44
N PRO A 96 -8.35 31.74 12.40
CA PRO A 96 -7.81 30.59 13.13
C PRO A 96 -7.84 30.75 14.66
N GLU A 97 -8.00 31.96 15.19
CA GLU A 97 -8.08 32.22 16.64
C GLU A 97 -9.48 32.00 17.22
N LYS A 98 -10.53 31.98 16.38
CA LYS A 98 -11.92 31.77 16.83
C LYS A 98 -12.18 30.28 17.07
N GLN A 99 -12.59 29.91 18.28
CA GLN A 99 -12.85 28.52 18.68
C GLN A 99 -13.68 27.71 17.64
N PRO A 100 -13.18 26.58 17.10
CA PRO A 100 -13.94 25.76 16.17
C PRO A 100 -15.08 25.01 16.87
N VAL A 101 -16.15 24.74 16.14
CA VAL A 101 -17.02 23.58 16.40
C VAL A 101 -16.81 22.61 15.27
N PHE A 102 -16.34 21.40 15.58
CA PHE A 102 -16.20 20.33 14.61
C PHE A 102 -17.49 19.51 14.52
N HIS A 103 -17.78 19.01 13.32
CA HIS A 103 -18.92 18.14 13.05
C HIS A 103 -18.48 16.91 12.26
N PHE A 104 -18.97 15.75 12.67
CA PHE A 104 -18.77 14.47 12.00
C PHE A 104 -20.12 13.87 11.63
N ASN A 105 -20.24 13.35 10.41
CA ASN A 105 -21.48 12.78 9.90
C ASN A 105 -21.76 11.35 10.42
N GLY A 106 -20.79 10.70 11.07
CA GLY A 106 -20.93 9.34 11.61
C GLY A 106 -20.66 8.23 10.59
N ASP A 107 -20.34 8.56 9.33
CA ASP A 107 -20.31 7.62 8.21
C ASP A 107 -18.99 7.65 7.44
N ASP A 108 -18.46 8.86 7.20
CA ASP A 108 -17.17 9.09 6.54
C ASP A 108 -17.07 8.43 5.16
N ASP A 109 -18.05 8.67 4.29
CA ASP A 109 -18.20 8.02 2.98
C ASP A 109 -18.13 6.48 3.06
N GLY A 110 -18.76 5.90 4.08
CA GLY A 110 -18.80 4.46 4.33
C GLY A 110 -17.55 3.88 5.00
N GLN A 111 -16.48 4.66 5.23
CA GLN A 111 -15.25 4.17 5.86
C GLN A 111 -15.50 3.69 7.31
N VAL A 112 -16.49 4.25 8.02
CA VAL A 112 -16.91 3.76 9.34
C VAL A 112 -17.47 2.33 9.24
N TRP A 113 -18.28 2.04 8.23
CA TRP A 113 -18.79 0.69 8.00
C TRP A 113 -17.65 -0.26 7.62
N PHE A 114 -16.81 0.13 6.66
CA PHE A 114 -15.71 -0.71 6.19
C PHE A 114 -14.74 -1.06 7.33
N SER A 115 -14.41 -0.08 8.17
CA SER A 115 -13.56 -0.30 9.36
C SER A 115 -14.16 -1.32 10.32
N LYS A 116 -15.46 -1.22 10.61
CA LYS A 116 -16.15 -2.19 11.47
C LYS A 116 -16.19 -3.59 10.85
N GLN A 117 -16.35 -3.69 9.53
CA GLN A 117 -16.29 -4.97 8.84
C GLN A 117 -14.89 -5.57 8.90
N ALA A 118 -13.85 -4.81 8.57
CA ALA A 118 -12.45 -5.27 8.65
C ALA A 118 -12.10 -5.74 10.09
N MET A 119 -12.48 -4.98 11.12
CA MET A 119 -12.28 -5.34 12.52
C MET A 119 -12.97 -6.66 12.89
N SER A 120 -14.11 -6.99 12.29
CA SER A 120 -14.79 -8.27 12.52
C SER A 120 -14.01 -9.49 12.01
N TYR A 121 -13.05 -9.27 11.09
CA TYR A 121 -12.09 -10.28 10.61
C TYR A 121 -10.77 -10.25 11.40
N GLY A 122 -10.65 -9.40 12.42
CA GLY A 122 -9.47 -9.27 13.27
C GLY A 122 -8.45 -8.24 12.80
N VAL A 123 -8.83 -7.32 11.90
CA VAL A 123 -7.99 -6.15 11.56
C VAL A 123 -7.99 -5.17 12.73
N ASP A 124 -6.82 -4.91 13.30
CA ASP A 124 -6.61 -3.93 14.39
C ASP A 124 -5.72 -2.75 13.98
N THR A 125 -5.07 -2.84 12.82
CA THR A 125 -4.22 -1.78 12.26
C THR A 125 -5.03 -0.93 11.30
N ILE A 126 -5.55 0.18 11.81
CA ILE A 126 -6.30 1.19 11.07
C ILE A 126 -5.42 2.44 10.94
N TYR A 127 -5.10 2.81 9.70
CA TYR A 127 -4.31 3.99 9.35
C TYR A 127 -5.21 5.09 8.81
N ALA A 128 -5.42 6.19 9.53
CA ALA A 128 -6.16 7.34 9.04
C ALA A 128 -5.19 8.40 8.49
N ASN A 129 -5.27 8.73 7.19
CA ASN A 129 -4.36 9.70 6.58
C ASN A 129 -5.12 10.89 5.96
N ALA A 130 -4.71 12.11 6.31
CA ALA A 130 -5.25 13.31 5.69
C ALA A 130 -4.53 13.63 4.38
N TRP A 131 -5.29 13.70 3.29
CA TRP A 131 -4.75 14.06 1.98
C TRP A 131 -4.49 15.56 1.85
N SER A 132 -5.30 16.37 2.53
CA SER A 132 -5.22 17.82 2.52
C SER A 132 -5.82 18.40 3.80
N ALA A 133 -5.40 19.62 4.16
CA ALA A 133 -6.23 20.48 5.00
C ALA A 133 -7.44 21.03 4.21
N PRO A 134 -8.52 21.47 4.88
CA PRO A 134 -9.60 22.20 4.22
C PRO A 134 -9.10 23.45 3.51
N VAL A 135 -9.77 23.84 2.42
CA VAL A 135 -9.34 24.95 1.53
C VAL A 135 -9.06 26.26 2.27
N TYR A 136 -9.85 26.60 3.29
CA TYR A 136 -9.67 27.85 4.06
C TYR A 136 -8.38 27.88 4.91
N MET A 137 -7.74 26.73 5.13
CA MET A 137 -6.45 26.60 5.83
C MET A 137 -5.26 26.64 4.86
N LYS A 138 -5.48 26.68 3.55
CA LYS A 138 -4.46 26.54 2.52
C LYS A 138 -4.23 27.85 1.76
N SER A 139 -3.01 28.01 1.25
CA SER A 139 -2.61 29.15 0.42
C SER A 139 -3.31 29.20 -0.95
N ALA A 140 -3.82 28.06 -1.41
CA ALA A 140 -4.56 27.92 -2.68
C ALA A 140 -5.46 26.68 -2.61
N THR A 141 -6.50 26.64 -3.45
CA THR A 141 -7.43 25.50 -3.54
C THR A 141 -6.70 24.23 -4.02
N SER A 142 -5.94 24.35 -5.11
CA SER A 142 -5.17 23.31 -5.77
C SER A 142 -3.68 23.58 -5.60
N MET A 143 -2.88 22.53 -5.35
CA MET A 143 -1.45 22.60 -5.04
C MET A 143 -1.09 23.61 -3.92
N GLY A 144 -2.05 23.88 -3.02
CA GLY A 144 -1.86 24.83 -1.92
C GLY A 144 -1.02 24.23 -0.80
N ARG A 145 -0.42 25.09 0.02
CA ARG A 145 0.34 24.71 1.22
C ARG A 145 -0.40 25.16 2.47
N LEU A 146 -0.16 24.48 3.59
CA LEU A 146 -0.76 24.85 4.87
C LEU A 146 -0.28 26.24 5.32
N CYS A 147 -1.22 27.17 5.50
CA CYS A 147 -0.95 28.54 5.92
C CYS A 147 -0.27 28.58 7.29
N GLY A 148 0.85 29.28 7.40
CA GLY A 148 1.64 29.41 8.64
C GLY A 148 2.89 28.53 8.67
N THR A 149 2.99 27.52 7.80
CA THR A 149 4.23 26.76 7.63
C THR A 149 5.34 27.61 7.04
N THR A 150 6.59 27.18 7.20
CA THR A 150 7.78 27.90 6.78
C THR A 150 7.69 28.29 5.31
N GLY A 151 7.85 29.60 5.04
CA GLY A 151 7.75 30.18 3.71
C GLY A 151 6.32 30.39 3.19
N VAL A 152 5.27 30.12 3.99
CA VAL A 152 3.87 30.22 3.58
C VAL A 152 3.09 31.12 4.53
N SER A 153 2.95 32.39 4.14
CA SER A 153 2.08 33.35 4.85
C SER A 153 0.77 33.55 4.11
N CYS A 154 -0.34 33.55 4.83
CA CYS A 154 -1.68 33.79 4.29
C CYS A 154 -2.33 34.97 5.01
N SER A 155 -3.13 35.76 4.30
CA SER A 155 -3.88 36.88 4.90
C SER A 155 -4.89 36.43 5.94
N SER A 156 -5.35 35.18 5.88
CA SER A 156 -6.25 34.56 6.85
C SER A 156 -5.56 34.08 8.13
N GLY A 157 -4.23 34.18 8.24
CA GLY A 157 -3.46 33.81 9.44
C GLY A 157 -2.75 32.45 9.38
N ASP A 158 -2.28 31.99 10.54
CA ASP A 158 -1.63 30.69 10.74
C ASP A 158 -2.67 29.63 11.12
N TRP A 159 -2.79 28.59 10.28
CA TRP A 159 -3.79 27.54 10.44
C TRP A 159 -3.21 26.21 10.93
N ARG A 160 -1.90 26.16 11.24
CA ARG A 160 -1.24 24.91 11.65
C ARG A 160 -1.89 24.28 12.88
N GLN A 161 -2.16 25.08 13.92
CA GLN A 161 -2.79 24.61 15.15
C GLN A 161 -4.22 24.09 14.89
N ARG A 162 -5.02 24.82 14.11
CA ARG A 162 -6.38 24.39 13.76
C ARG A 162 -6.40 23.08 12.98
N TYR A 163 -5.43 22.89 12.09
CA TYR A 163 -5.32 21.68 11.27
C TYR A 163 -5.08 20.44 12.13
N VAL A 164 -4.15 20.51 13.08
CA VAL A 164 -3.85 19.37 13.96
C VAL A 164 -4.98 19.09 14.97
N GLU A 165 -5.69 20.13 15.42
CA GLU A 165 -6.90 19.99 16.24
C GLU A 165 -8.01 19.26 15.50
N MET A 166 -8.19 19.56 14.20
CA MET A 166 -9.16 18.87 13.36
C MET A 166 -8.83 17.38 13.23
N ILE A 167 -7.56 17.03 12.97
CA ILE A 167 -7.12 15.63 12.90
C ILE A 167 -7.37 14.92 14.23
N ALA A 168 -6.95 15.51 15.35
CA ALA A 168 -7.15 14.90 16.68
C ALA A 168 -8.64 14.74 17.02
N GLN A 169 -9.49 15.68 16.58
CA GLN A 169 -10.94 15.58 16.77
C GLN A 169 -11.57 14.50 15.89
N TYR A 170 -11.12 14.33 14.64
CA TYR A 170 -11.53 13.21 13.77
C TYR A 170 -11.26 11.86 14.43
N LEU A 171 -10.05 11.67 14.97
CA LEU A 171 -9.67 10.45 15.67
C LEU A 171 -10.51 10.21 16.94
N SER A 172 -10.90 11.28 17.63
CA SER A 172 -11.82 11.19 18.78
C SER A 172 -13.19 10.67 18.35
N TYR A 173 -13.74 11.14 17.23
CA TYR A 173 -15.01 10.64 16.70
C TYR A 173 -14.95 9.18 16.27
N TYR A 174 -13.85 8.75 15.66
CA TYR A 174 -13.65 7.34 15.31
C TYR A 174 -13.58 6.46 16.58
N LYS A 175 -12.86 6.91 17.61
CA LYS A 175 -12.83 6.24 18.92
C LYS A 175 -14.21 6.14 19.54
N GLU A 176 -15.00 7.21 19.52
CA GLU A 176 -16.41 7.23 19.98
C GLU A 176 -17.30 6.29 19.17
N ALA A 177 -17.04 6.12 17.88
CA ALA A 177 -17.73 5.17 17.01
C ALA A 177 -17.32 3.70 17.24
N GLY A 178 -16.40 3.45 18.18
CA GLY A 178 -15.88 2.13 18.53
C GLY A 178 -14.74 1.65 17.62
N ILE A 179 -14.07 2.56 16.91
CA ILE A 179 -12.99 2.27 15.96
C ILE A 179 -11.69 2.89 16.49
N PRO A 180 -10.82 2.11 17.16
CA PRO A 180 -9.55 2.61 17.66
C PRO A 180 -8.57 2.76 16.49
N VAL A 181 -8.46 3.96 15.93
CA VAL A 181 -7.44 4.27 14.93
C VAL A 181 -6.06 4.09 15.54
N SER A 182 -5.20 3.33 14.85
CA SER A 182 -3.88 2.92 15.36
C SER A 182 -2.74 3.80 14.84
N HIS A 183 -2.89 4.33 13.62
CA HIS A 183 -1.89 5.15 12.95
C HIS A 183 -2.54 6.40 12.35
N VAL A 184 -1.82 7.52 12.34
CA VAL A 184 -2.31 8.78 11.77
C VAL A 184 -1.24 9.51 10.96
N GLY A 185 -1.63 9.98 9.78
CA GLY A 185 -0.84 10.79 8.88
C GLY A 185 -1.57 12.09 8.55
N PHE A 186 -0.81 13.10 8.15
CA PHE A 186 -1.31 14.45 7.87
C PHE A 186 -0.92 14.98 6.48
N LEU A 187 -0.36 14.11 5.64
CA LEU A 187 0.04 14.42 4.27
C LEU A 187 -0.24 13.22 3.38
N ASN A 188 -0.54 13.50 2.12
CA ASN A 188 -0.53 12.52 1.04
C ASN A 188 0.12 13.16 -0.17
N GLU A 189 1.21 12.58 -0.66
CA GLU A 189 1.89 13.01 -1.88
C GLU A 189 2.21 14.52 -1.88
N GLY A 190 2.64 15.04 -0.74
CA GLY A 190 2.91 16.46 -0.55
C GLY A 190 4.08 16.99 -1.39
N ASP A 191 4.84 16.10 -2.00
CA ASP A 191 5.97 16.37 -2.89
C ASP A 191 5.57 16.62 -4.35
N GLY A 192 4.30 16.46 -4.73
CA GLY A 192 3.90 16.76 -6.12
C GLY A 192 2.42 16.67 -6.49
N SER A 193 1.53 16.27 -5.58
CA SER A 193 0.09 16.12 -5.88
C SER A 193 -0.69 17.44 -5.87
N ASP A 194 -1.94 17.38 -6.36
CA ASP A 194 -2.84 18.54 -6.38
C ASP A 194 -3.53 18.82 -5.03
N PHE A 195 -3.28 17.99 -4.01
CA PHE A 195 -3.90 18.11 -2.69
C PHE A 195 -3.24 19.22 -1.87
N MET A 196 -2.45 18.86 -0.86
CA MET A 196 -1.70 19.81 -0.05
C MET A 196 -0.21 19.55 -0.20
N LEU A 197 0.48 20.50 -0.83
CA LEU A 197 1.93 20.43 -0.95
C LEU A 197 2.60 20.71 0.40
N SER A 198 3.72 20.05 0.63
CA SER A 198 4.57 20.27 1.79
C SER A 198 6.01 19.87 1.48
N THR A 199 6.98 20.74 1.77
CA THR A 199 8.38 20.32 1.89
C THR A 199 8.60 19.56 3.20
N ALA A 200 9.77 18.95 3.38
CA ALA A 200 10.15 18.32 4.64
C ALA A 200 10.22 19.33 5.80
N GLU A 201 10.68 20.56 5.55
CA GLU A 201 10.68 21.66 6.55
C GLU A 201 9.26 22.04 6.95
N GLN A 202 8.33 22.10 6.00
CA GLN A 202 6.93 22.40 6.27
C GLN A 202 6.25 21.25 7.02
N ALA A 203 6.61 20.00 6.74
CA ALA A 203 6.15 18.86 7.52
C ALA A 203 6.70 18.93 8.97
N ALA A 204 7.97 19.31 9.14
CA ALA A 204 8.59 19.50 10.45
C ALA A 204 7.91 20.59 11.30
N ASP A 205 7.30 21.61 10.68
CA ASP A 205 6.49 22.61 11.40
C ASP A 205 5.18 22.05 11.99
N VAL A 206 4.69 20.93 11.46
CA VAL A 206 3.38 20.34 11.83
C VAL A 206 3.55 19.15 12.79
N ILE A 207 4.59 18.34 12.63
CA ILE A 207 4.81 17.11 13.40
C ILE A 207 4.74 17.34 14.93
N PRO A 208 5.47 18.30 15.54
CA PRO A 208 5.38 18.52 16.99
C PRO A 208 4.01 19.02 17.45
N LEU A 209 3.31 19.79 16.61
CA LEU A 209 1.97 20.30 16.89
C LEU A 209 0.95 19.16 16.90
N LEU A 210 1.03 18.26 15.92
CA LEU A 210 0.16 17.09 15.86
C LEU A 210 0.39 16.17 17.05
N HIS A 211 1.65 15.87 17.38
CA HIS A 211 1.97 15.11 18.58
C HIS A 211 1.34 15.74 19.84
N SER A 212 1.50 17.05 20.03
CA SER A 212 0.93 17.77 21.18
C SER A 212 -0.60 17.74 21.19
N ALA A 213 -1.25 17.88 20.02
CA ALA A 213 -2.70 17.81 19.90
C ALA A 213 -3.24 16.42 20.28
N LEU A 214 -2.59 15.34 19.84
CA LEU A 214 -2.95 13.97 20.20
C LEU A 214 -2.81 13.72 21.72
N GLN A 215 -1.71 14.16 22.33
CA GLN A 215 -1.51 14.06 23.78
C GLN A 215 -2.63 14.77 24.55
N SER A 216 -2.98 15.99 24.13
CA SER A 216 -4.03 16.79 24.79
C SER A 216 -5.43 16.15 24.75
N LYS A 217 -5.69 15.28 23.76
CA LYS A 217 -6.96 14.56 23.57
C LYS A 217 -6.94 13.15 24.18
N GLY A 218 -5.85 12.74 24.84
CA GLY A 218 -5.71 11.36 25.34
C GLY A 218 -5.61 10.34 24.21
N LEU A 219 -4.99 10.72 23.10
CA LEU A 219 -4.75 9.92 21.90
C LEU A 219 -3.25 9.70 21.66
N GLY A 220 -2.42 9.86 22.71
CA GLY A 220 -0.96 9.75 22.62
C GLY A 220 -0.43 8.36 22.22
N ASP A 221 -1.27 7.32 22.29
CA ASP A 221 -0.92 5.96 21.85
C ASP A 221 -1.04 5.76 20.32
N ILE A 222 -1.65 6.71 19.60
CA ILE A 222 -1.76 6.64 18.13
C ILE A 222 -0.39 6.93 17.51
N LYS A 223 0.08 6.01 16.68
CA LYS A 223 1.37 6.09 16.00
C LYS A 223 1.32 7.12 14.87
N MET A 224 2.17 8.15 14.93
CA MET A 224 2.25 9.16 13.88
C MET A 224 3.10 8.68 12.70
N THR A 225 2.64 9.01 11.49
CA THR A 225 3.31 8.66 10.23
C THR A 225 3.69 9.91 9.43
N CYS A 226 4.72 9.79 8.59
CA CYS A 226 5.02 10.78 7.55
C CYS A 226 5.87 10.13 6.43
N CYS A 227 5.76 10.50 5.17
CA CYS A 227 4.91 11.58 4.65
C CYS A 227 3.99 11.16 3.50
N ASP A 228 3.95 9.86 3.19
CA ASP A 228 3.20 9.32 2.06
C ASP A 228 3.60 10.02 0.75
N ASN A 229 4.89 10.34 0.56
CA ASN A 229 5.37 10.94 -0.69
C ASN A 229 5.14 10.01 -1.89
N ILE A 230 5.05 10.58 -3.11
CA ILE A 230 4.67 9.88 -4.35
C ILE A 230 5.58 8.67 -4.66
N GLY A 231 6.82 8.66 -4.17
CA GLY A 231 7.70 7.50 -4.35
C GLY A 231 8.80 7.38 -3.31
N TRP A 232 9.37 6.19 -3.26
CA TRP A 232 10.35 5.77 -2.27
C TRP A 232 11.57 6.70 -2.20
N ARG A 233 12.09 7.13 -3.35
CA ARG A 233 13.31 7.95 -3.40
C ARG A 233 13.08 9.38 -2.88
N SER A 234 11.95 10.01 -3.19
CA SER A 234 11.64 11.31 -2.60
C SER A 234 11.34 11.21 -1.10
N GLN A 235 10.73 10.10 -0.65
CA GLN A 235 10.58 9.86 0.78
C GLN A 235 11.92 9.66 1.49
N MET A 236 12.91 9.00 0.88
CA MET A 236 14.26 8.89 1.48
C MET A 236 14.88 10.27 1.76
N ASP A 237 14.76 11.21 0.82
CA ASP A 237 15.25 12.58 0.99
C ASP A 237 14.50 13.30 2.13
N TYR A 238 13.19 13.12 2.22
CA TYR A 238 12.38 13.67 3.31
C TYR A 238 12.78 13.08 4.66
N THR A 239 12.93 11.77 4.76
CA THR A 239 13.33 11.08 6.00
C THR A 239 14.68 11.58 6.51
N ALA A 240 15.68 11.71 5.62
CA ALA A 240 16.97 12.29 5.98
C ALA A 240 16.83 13.73 6.50
N LYS A 241 15.95 14.53 5.88
CA LYS A 241 15.72 15.91 6.31
C LYS A 241 14.96 16.01 7.63
N LEU A 242 13.97 15.15 7.87
CA LEU A 242 13.22 15.09 9.14
C LEU A 242 14.12 14.67 10.31
N ALA A 243 15.08 13.78 10.07
CA ALA A 243 16.11 13.43 11.05
C ALA A 243 17.05 14.61 11.33
N GLU A 244 17.50 15.34 10.30
CA GLU A 244 18.31 16.56 10.44
C GLU A 244 17.59 17.64 11.26
N LEU A 245 16.26 17.77 11.07
CA LEU A 245 15.41 18.73 11.78
C LEU A 245 14.97 18.26 13.18
N ASP A 246 15.43 17.09 13.65
CA ASP A 246 15.13 16.54 14.98
C ASP A 246 13.62 16.41 15.28
N VAL A 247 12.83 16.08 14.25
CA VAL A 247 11.37 15.83 14.37
C VAL A 247 11.00 14.36 14.17
N GLU A 248 11.91 13.53 13.66
CA GLU A 248 11.68 12.09 13.48
C GLU A 248 11.30 11.37 14.78
N LYS A 249 11.79 11.83 15.93
CA LYS A 249 11.48 11.27 17.27
C LYS A 249 9.98 11.30 17.66
N TYR A 250 9.17 12.10 16.98
CA TYR A 250 7.72 12.14 17.20
C TYR A 250 6.96 11.13 16.31
N LEU A 251 7.63 10.55 15.33
CA LEU A 251 7.06 9.59 14.40
C LEU A 251 7.31 8.16 14.89
N SER A 252 6.42 7.25 14.48
CA SER A 252 6.56 5.81 14.75
C SER A 252 6.84 5.02 13.46
N VAL A 253 6.37 5.54 12.32
CA VAL A 253 6.48 4.89 11.01
C VAL A 253 6.78 5.94 9.95
N ILE A 254 7.70 5.63 9.04
CA ILE A 254 7.91 6.38 7.81
C ILE A 254 7.09 5.74 6.69
N THR A 255 6.31 6.53 5.97
CA THR A 255 5.39 6.08 4.93
C THR A 255 5.76 6.66 3.58
N SER A 256 5.63 5.86 2.53
CA SER A 256 5.89 6.24 1.14
C SER A 256 4.93 5.53 0.20
N HIS A 257 4.60 6.15 -0.92
CA HIS A 257 4.00 5.46 -2.06
C HIS A 257 5.11 4.86 -2.95
N GLU A 258 4.72 4.20 -4.03
CA GLU A 258 5.65 3.60 -4.98
C GLU A 258 5.51 4.04 -6.44
N TYR A 259 4.68 5.07 -6.71
CA TYR A 259 4.32 5.45 -8.08
C TYR A 259 5.50 5.99 -8.89
N SER A 260 6.30 6.89 -8.32
CA SER A 260 7.48 7.46 -9.02
C SER A 260 8.75 6.63 -8.83
N SER A 261 8.81 5.82 -7.77
CA SER A 261 9.92 4.90 -7.51
C SER A 261 9.51 3.84 -6.48
N SER A 262 9.76 2.57 -6.80
CA SER A 262 9.43 1.45 -5.92
C SER A 262 10.45 1.29 -4.77
N PRO A 263 10.04 0.68 -3.64
CA PRO A 263 10.94 0.32 -2.55
C PRO A 263 11.92 -0.77 -2.99
N ASP A 264 13.19 -0.41 -3.17
CA ASP A 264 14.26 -1.30 -3.64
C ASP A 264 15.48 -1.37 -2.70
N GLN A 265 15.51 -0.50 -1.68
CA GLN A 265 16.58 -0.41 -0.68
C GLN A 265 16.04 0.21 0.61
N PRO A 266 16.64 -0.06 1.79
CA PRO A 266 16.14 0.47 3.05
C PRO A 266 16.32 1.99 3.15
N MET A 267 15.41 2.65 3.86
CA MET A 267 15.63 4.05 4.28
C MET A 267 16.62 4.10 5.44
N ASN A 268 17.39 5.19 5.53
CA ASN A 268 18.28 5.42 6.66
C ASN A 268 17.50 5.97 7.87
N THR A 269 16.75 5.09 8.54
CA THR A 269 15.98 5.36 9.75
C THR A 269 15.95 4.12 10.64
N THR A 270 15.71 4.30 11.93
CA THR A 270 15.42 3.19 12.86
C THR A 270 13.91 2.94 13.02
N LEU A 271 13.06 3.80 12.45
CA LEU A 271 11.62 3.61 12.46
C LEU A 271 11.21 2.51 11.48
N LEU A 272 10.01 1.97 11.69
CA LEU A 272 9.41 1.07 10.72
C LEU A 272 9.11 1.84 9.43
N THR A 273 9.18 1.17 8.29
CA THR A 273 8.86 1.78 6.99
C THR A 273 7.73 1.04 6.31
N TRP A 274 6.77 1.79 5.78
CA TRP A 274 5.59 1.25 5.11
C TRP A 274 5.53 1.76 3.67
N MET A 275 5.24 0.85 2.73
CA MET A 275 4.69 1.24 1.45
C MET A 275 3.18 1.40 1.66
N SER A 276 2.69 2.64 1.68
CA SER A 276 1.34 2.99 2.12
C SER A 276 0.32 3.16 0.98
N GLU A 277 0.78 3.20 -0.27
CA GLU A 277 -0.07 3.21 -1.44
C GLU A 277 0.70 2.84 -2.73
N GLY A 278 0.12 1.96 -3.52
CA GLY A 278 0.61 1.60 -4.84
C GLY A 278 -0.49 0.94 -5.67
N ALA A 279 -0.54 1.28 -6.95
CA ALA A 279 -1.43 0.62 -7.92
C ALA A 279 -0.91 0.74 -9.36
N ALA A 280 -1.41 -0.11 -10.25
CA ALA A 280 -1.27 0.06 -11.71
C ALA A 280 -2.53 0.77 -12.27
N ASN A 281 -2.89 1.89 -11.65
CA ASN A 281 -4.15 2.60 -11.89
C ASN A 281 -4.32 3.13 -13.34
N ASP A 282 -3.25 3.21 -14.11
CA ASP A 282 -3.25 3.57 -15.53
C ASP A 282 -3.50 2.37 -16.46
N GLN A 283 -3.60 1.16 -15.93
CA GLN A 283 -3.87 -0.07 -16.68
C GLN A 283 -5.31 -0.53 -16.53
N ALA A 284 -5.83 -1.22 -17.55
CA ALA A 284 -7.11 -1.92 -17.45
C ALA A 284 -7.05 -3.07 -16.44
N PHE A 285 -8.20 -3.37 -15.83
CA PHE A 285 -8.31 -4.46 -14.87
C PHE A 285 -7.93 -5.81 -15.49
N ALA A 286 -7.08 -6.57 -14.82
CA ALA A 286 -6.50 -7.81 -15.34
C ALA A 286 -6.43 -8.90 -14.27
N THR A 287 -6.58 -10.14 -14.73
CA THR A 287 -6.55 -11.36 -13.92
C THR A 287 -5.42 -12.31 -14.36
N ALA A 288 -4.48 -11.80 -15.15
CA ALA A 288 -3.34 -12.56 -15.63
C ALA A 288 -2.24 -12.56 -14.55
N TRP A 289 -1.67 -13.74 -14.28
CA TRP A 289 -0.53 -13.85 -13.39
C TRP A 289 0.76 -13.41 -14.08
N TYR A 290 1.08 -13.99 -15.24
CA TYR A 290 2.24 -13.62 -16.04
C TYR A 290 1.99 -13.92 -17.53
N VAL A 291 2.30 -12.96 -18.40
CA VAL A 291 2.32 -13.13 -19.85
C VAL A 291 3.62 -12.55 -20.42
N ASN A 292 3.93 -11.30 -20.08
CA ASN A 292 5.12 -10.63 -20.57
C ASN A 292 5.74 -9.63 -19.57
N GLY A 293 5.32 -9.66 -18.30
CA GLY A 293 5.81 -8.75 -17.27
C GLY A 293 5.14 -7.38 -17.28
N GLY A 294 3.90 -7.29 -17.80
CA GLY A 294 3.10 -6.08 -17.75
C GLY A 294 2.87 -5.57 -16.31
N SER A 295 2.69 -4.26 -16.14
CA SER A 295 2.45 -3.64 -14.83
C SER A 295 1.11 -4.05 -14.19
N ASN A 296 0.18 -4.61 -14.96
CA ASN A 296 -1.10 -5.13 -14.50
C ASN A 296 -1.10 -6.64 -14.18
N GLU A 297 0.05 -7.31 -14.27
CA GLU A 297 0.18 -8.74 -14.04
C GLU A 297 0.51 -9.06 -12.58
N GLY A 298 -0.08 -10.12 -12.03
CA GLY A 298 0.13 -10.52 -10.64
C GLY A 298 1.61 -10.78 -10.30
N PHE A 299 2.37 -11.38 -11.20
CA PHE A 299 3.78 -11.69 -10.97
C PHE A 299 4.65 -10.43 -10.84
N THR A 300 4.35 -9.38 -11.62
CA THR A 300 5.03 -8.08 -11.50
C THR A 300 4.88 -7.52 -10.08
N TRP A 301 3.69 -7.62 -9.50
CA TRP A 301 3.43 -7.21 -8.12
C TRP A 301 4.06 -8.15 -7.09
N ALA A 302 4.10 -9.46 -7.36
CA ALA A 302 4.80 -10.40 -6.48
C ALA A 302 6.29 -10.08 -6.35
N VAL A 303 6.94 -9.68 -7.46
CA VAL A 303 8.34 -9.22 -7.45
C VAL A 303 8.49 -7.92 -6.67
N LYS A 304 7.62 -6.93 -6.90
CA LYS A 304 7.63 -5.66 -6.16
C LYS A 304 7.49 -5.84 -4.66
N ILE A 305 6.52 -6.65 -4.22
CA ILE A 305 6.31 -6.95 -2.80
C ILE A 305 7.53 -7.67 -2.21
N ALA A 306 8.09 -8.65 -2.93
CA ALA A 306 9.29 -9.36 -2.49
C ALA A 306 10.49 -8.41 -2.32
N GLN A 307 10.71 -7.51 -3.30
CA GLN A 307 11.75 -6.48 -3.22
C GLN A 307 11.51 -5.53 -2.04
N GLY A 308 10.29 -5.02 -1.87
CA GLY A 308 9.98 -4.11 -0.78
C GLY A 308 10.20 -4.74 0.59
N ILE A 309 9.67 -5.94 0.82
CA ILE A 309 9.77 -6.62 2.12
C ILE A 309 11.19 -7.12 2.41
N VAL A 310 11.90 -7.68 1.42
CA VAL A 310 13.19 -8.36 1.64
C VAL A 310 14.38 -7.43 1.43
N ASN A 311 14.34 -6.55 0.43
CA ASN A 311 15.46 -5.70 0.05
C ASN A 311 15.32 -4.26 0.57
N ALA A 312 14.10 -3.76 0.74
CA ALA A 312 13.85 -2.42 1.28
C ALA A 312 13.44 -2.40 2.77
N ASP A 313 13.46 -3.56 3.44
CA ASP A 313 13.12 -3.74 4.84
C ASP A 313 11.75 -3.18 5.25
N LEU A 314 10.76 -3.24 4.35
CA LEU A 314 9.39 -2.82 4.67
C LEU A 314 8.80 -3.66 5.80
N SER A 315 8.06 -2.97 6.67
CA SER A 315 7.19 -3.55 7.70
C SER A 315 5.74 -3.67 7.27
N ALA A 316 5.31 -2.92 6.24
CA ALA A 316 4.00 -3.10 5.64
C ALA A 316 3.95 -2.74 4.16
N TYR A 317 2.94 -3.28 3.47
CA TYR A 317 2.64 -3.01 2.07
C TYR A 317 1.13 -2.88 1.85
N ILE A 318 0.68 -1.69 1.47
CA ILE A 318 -0.73 -1.34 1.29
C ILE A 318 -0.96 -1.03 -0.19
N TYR A 319 -1.73 -1.87 -0.87
CA TYR A 319 -2.20 -1.57 -2.24
C TYR A 319 -3.24 -0.45 -2.18
N TRP A 320 -3.53 0.24 -3.29
CA TRP A 320 -4.42 1.39 -3.23
C TRP A 320 -5.85 1.02 -2.79
N GLU A 321 -6.73 0.54 -3.66
CA GLU A 321 -8.12 0.24 -3.28
C GLU A 321 -8.38 -1.27 -3.16
N GLY A 322 -9.33 -1.65 -2.31
CA GLY A 322 -9.74 -3.04 -2.11
C GLY A 322 -10.72 -3.50 -3.19
N VAL A 323 -11.94 -2.97 -3.10
CA VAL A 323 -13.09 -3.31 -3.94
C VAL A 323 -13.62 -2.07 -4.63
N GLU A 324 -13.76 -2.13 -5.95
CA GLU A 324 -14.53 -1.12 -6.68
C GLU A 324 -15.66 -1.75 -7.49
N THR A 325 -16.65 -0.93 -7.83
CA THR A 325 -17.84 -1.38 -8.56
C THR A 325 -17.81 -0.85 -9.99
N ASN A 326 -17.85 -1.76 -10.97
CA ASN A 326 -17.88 -1.47 -12.41
C ASN A 326 -16.72 -0.59 -12.91
N ASN A 327 -15.50 -0.77 -12.41
CA ASN A 327 -14.33 0.03 -12.79
C ASN A 327 -13.23 -0.78 -13.49
N LYS A 328 -13.60 -1.62 -14.45
CA LYS A 328 -12.62 -2.43 -15.21
C LYS A 328 -11.64 -1.63 -16.08
N GLY A 329 -11.83 -0.32 -16.20
CA GLY A 329 -10.93 0.57 -16.92
C GLY A 329 -9.64 0.89 -16.15
N SER A 330 -9.59 0.58 -14.85
CA SER A 330 -8.44 0.84 -13.98
C SER A 330 -8.10 -0.39 -13.12
N LEU A 331 -6.83 -0.55 -12.78
CA LEU A 331 -6.33 -1.51 -11.79
C LEU A 331 -5.96 -0.79 -10.48
N SER A 332 -6.68 0.29 -10.14
CA SER A 332 -6.62 0.97 -8.85
C SER A 332 -7.01 0.07 -7.68
N HIS A 333 -7.79 -0.99 -7.94
CA HIS A 333 -8.28 -1.94 -6.95
C HIS A 333 -7.94 -3.39 -7.28
N VAL A 334 -7.96 -4.24 -6.25
CA VAL A 334 -7.63 -5.67 -6.40
C VAL A 334 -8.85 -6.55 -6.71
N VAL A 335 -10.07 -6.05 -6.49
CA VAL A 335 -11.32 -6.79 -6.67
C VAL A 335 -12.40 -5.91 -7.34
N ASP A 336 -12.78 -6.21 -8.58
CA ASP A 336 -13.86 -5.51 -9.29
C ASP A 336 -15.19 -6.27 -9.13
N THR A 337 -16.32 -5.55 -9.06
CA THR A 337 -17.64 -6.18 -9.08
C THR A 337 -18.69 -5.41 -9.88
N ASP A 338 -19.62 -6.12 -10.51
CA ASP A 338 -20.85 -5.53 -11.09
C ASP A 338 -22.02 -5.44 -10.08
N GLY A 339 -21.75 -5.78 -8.81
CA GLY A 339 -22.73 -5.89 -7.74
C GLY A 339 -23.32 -7.29 -7.56
N THR A 340 -23.06 -8.20 -8.49
CA THR A 340 -23.48 -9.61 -8.42
C THR A 340 -22.33 -10.60 -8.58
N LYS A 341 -21.36 -10.28 -9.44
CA LYS A 341 -20.19 -11.08 -9.74
C LYS A 341 -18.92 -10.32 -9.38
N PHE A 342 -17.96 -11.03 -8.81
CA PHE A 342 -16.63 -10.51 -8.51
C PHE A 342 -15.61 -11.00 -9.56
N THR A 343 -14.73 -10.10 -9.95
CA THR A 343 -13.54 -10.38 -10.76
C THR A 343 -12.32 -10.05 -9.90
N VAL A 344 -11.47 -11.04 -9.65
CA VAL A 344 -10.33 -10.91 -8.74
C VAL A 344 -9.06 -10.75 -9.55
N SER A 345 -8.30 -9.69 -9.27
CA SER A 345 -6.99 -9.50 -9.89
C SER A 345 -5.99 -10.50 -9.34
N SER A 346 -5.05 -10.94 -10.18
CA SER A 346 -3.90 -11.74 -9.74
C SER A 346 -3.02 -11.01 -8.72
N ILE A 347 -3.11 -9.67 -8.65
CA ILE A 347 -2.43 -8.86 -7.65
C ILE A 347 -2.91 -9.19 -6.23
N LEU A 348 -4.21 -9.48 -6.04
CA LEU A 348 -4.72 -9.92 -4.73
C LEU A 348 -3.97 -11.16 -4.26
N TRP A 349 -3.72 -12.11 -5.16
CA TRP A 349 -3.02 -13.35 -4.83
C TRP A 349 -1.52 -13.15 -4.65
N ALA A 350 -0.91 -12.21 -5.37
CA ALA A 350 0.46 -11.78 -5.10
C ALA A 350 0.59 -11.22 -3.67
N ILE A 351 -0.37 -10.41 -3.22
CA ILE A 351 -0.43 -9.92 -1.84
C ILE A 351 -0.74 -11.06 -0.85
N ALA A 352 -1.62 -12.01 -1.21
CA ALA A 352 -2.01 -13.13 -0.35
C ALA A 352 -0.83 -14.04 0.03
N HIS A 353 0.16 -14.21 -0.85
CA HIS A 353 1.38 -14.98 -0.55
C HIS A 353 2.16 -14.45 0.65
N TRP A 354 2.05 -13.15 0.92
CA TRP A 354 2.67 -12.50 2.07
C TRP A 354 1.68 -12.32 3.21
N SER A 355 0.46 -11.87 2.94
CA SER A 355 -0.51 -11.46 3.96
C SER A 355 -1.28 -12.60 4.64
N ARG A 356 -1.59 -13.70 3.94
CA ARG A 356 -2.47 -14.75 4.47
C ARG A 356 -1.86 -15.47 5.68
N HIS A 357 -0.54 -15.60 5.70
CA HIS A 357 0.17 -16.41 6.69
C HIS A 357 1.23 -15.67 7.48
N ILE A 358 1.73 -14.52 7.02
CA ILE A 358 2.59 -13.63 7.82
C ILE A 358 1.64 -12.66 8.54
N ARG A 359 1.45 -12.86 9.84
CA ARG A 359 0.47 -12.12 10.65
C ARG A 359 1.14 -10.95 11.39
N PRO A 360 0.37 -9.91 11.78
CA PRO A 360 0.92 -8.78 12.53
C PRO A 360 1.77 -9.22 13.72
N GLY A 361 2.92 -8.57 13.89
CA GLY A 361 3.92 -8.90 14.91
C GLY A 361 4.89 -10.02 14.52
N ALA A 362 4.79 -10.57 13.30
CA ALA A 362 5.82 -11.47 12.79
C ALA A 362 7.16 -10.75 12.63
N HIS A 363 8.26 -11.46 12.84
CA HIS A 363 9.60 -10.94 12.54
C HIS A 363 10.12 -11.56 11.26
N ARG A 364 10.70 -10.75 10.37
CA ARG A 364 11.54 -11.28 9.29
C ARG A 364 12.77 -11.97 9.89
N LEU A 365 13.16 -13.11 9.31
CA LEU A 365 14.29 -13.91 9.73
C LEU A 365 15.44 -13.80 8.73
N SER A 366 16.66 -13.93 9.24
CA SER A 366 17.84 -14.06 8.39
C SER A 366 17.80 -15.39 7.61
N THR A 367 18.12 -15.30 6.32
CA THR A 367 18.28 -16.44 5.41
C THR A 367 19.71 -16.48 4.87
N SER A 368 20.19 -17.68 4.50
CA SER A 368 21.47 -17.87 3.81
C SER A 368 21.34 -18.94 2.74
N GLY A 369 22.17 -18.85 1.69
CA GLY A 369 22.03 -19.64 0.47
C GLY A 369 21.57 -18.76 -0.68
N VAL A 370 21.81 -19.22 -1.91
CA VAL A 370 21.43 -18.50 -3.13
C VAL A 370 20.62 -19.44 -4.01
N VAL A 371 19.44 -18.98 -4.40
CA VAL A 371 18.62 -19.62 -5.43
C VAL A 371 18.62 -18.68 -6.63
N GLN A 372 18.93 -19.22 -7.80
CA GLN A 372 19.05 -18.41 -9.00
C GLN A 372 17.73 -17.67 -9.30
N ASP A 373 17.84 -16.38 -9.63
CA ASP A 373 16.72 -15.50 -10.01
C ASP A 373 15.55 -15.47 -9.01
N THR A 374 15.79 -15.83 -7.74
CA THR A 374 14.72 -16.01 -6.74
C THR A 374 14.96 -15.17 -5.50
N ILE A 375 13.98 -14.36 -5.12
CA ILE A 375 13.96 -13.66 -3.83
C ILE A 375 13.33 -14.58 -2.78
N VAL A 376 13.98 -14.71 -1.62
CA VAL A 376 13.50 -15.57 -0.52
C VAL A 376 13.34 -14.75 0.76
N GLY A 377 12.10 -14.65 1.24
CA GLY A 377 11.75 -14.11 2.55
C GLY A 377 11.41 -15.24 3.53
N ALA A 378 11.75 -15.07 4.80
CA ALA A 378 11.36 -15.99 5.88
C ALA A 378 10.89 -15.18 7.10
N PHE A 379 9.87 -15.66 7.80
CA PHE A 379 9.18 -14.93 8.87
C PHE A 379 8.79 -15.88 9.99
N GLU A 380 8.94 -15.44 11.23
CA GLU A 380 8.40 -16.11 12.42
C GLU A 380 7.21 -15.33 12.96
N ASN A 381 6.03 -15.94 12.98
CA ASN A 381 4.84 -15.38 13.61
C ASN A 381 4.94 -15.44 15.14
N VAL A 382 4.10 -14.65 15.82
CA VAL A 382 3.96 -14.68 17.29
C VAL A 382 3.56 -16.06 17.83
N ASP A 383 2.84 -16.86 17.04
CA ASP A 383 2.47 -18.24 17.38
C ASP A 383 3.61 -19.27 17.20
N GLY A 384 4.79 -18.82 16.75
CA GLY A 384 5.96 -19.65 16.48
C GLY A 384 5.93 -20.42 15.17
N SER A 385 4.92 -20.21 14.31
CA SER A 385 4.94 -20.72 12.94
C SER A 385 5.95 -19.95 12.09
N VAL A 386 6.64 -20.66 11.19
CA VAL A 386 7.59 -20.06 10.25
C VAL A 386 7.00 -20.08 8.84
N VAL A 387 7.03 -18.95 8.17
CA VAL A 387 6.55 -18.78 6.79
C VAL A 387 7.71 -18.39 5.90
N MET A 388 7.88 -19.08 4.78
CA MET A 388 8.87 -18.74 3.75
C MET A 388 8.14 -18.42 2.46
N VAL A 389 8.57 -17.35 1.76
CA VAL A 389 8.02 -16.96 0.46
C VAL A 389 9.17 -16.90 -0.53
N LEU A 390 9.04 -17.64 -1.63
CA LEU A 390 10.02 -17.71 -2.71
C LEU A 390 9.39 -17.16 -3.98
N THR A 391 9.97 -16.09 -4.53
CA THR A 391 9.51 -15.45 -5.77
C THR A 391 10.57 -15.64 -6.85
N ASN A 392 10.33 -16.53 -7.83
CA ASN A 392 11.27 -16.88 -8.89
C ASN A 392 10.99 -16.09 -10.17
N SER A 393 11.85 -15.13 -10.50
CA SER A 393 11.80 -14.32 -11.73
C SER A 393 12.50 -14.99 -12.91
N GLY A 394 13.07 -16.18 -12.73
CA GLY A 394 13.73 -16.93 -13.79
C GLY A 394 12.74 -17.60 -14.75
N ALA A 395 13.23 -17.87 -15.96
CA ALA A 395 12.49 -18.61 -17.00
C ALA A 395 12.45 -20.13 -16.77
N ALA A 396 13.11 -20.64 -15.74
CA ALA A 396 13.13 -22.05 -15.37
C ALA A 396 12.69 -22.23 -13.91
N ALA A 397 12.01 -23.33 -13.63
CA ALA A 397 11.62 -23.69 -12.27
C ALA A 397 12.86 -23.98 -11.40
N GLN A 398 12.78 -23.64 -10.11
CA GLN A 398 13.84 -23.85 -9.14
C GLN A 398 13.39 -24.85 -8.08
N THR A 399 14.11 -25.97 -7.94
CA THR A 399 13.92 -26.89 -6.81
C THR A 399 14.83 -26.48 -5.67
N VAL A 400 14.23 -26.27 -4.50
CA VAL A 400 14.90 -25.68 -3.33
C VAL A 400 14.69 -26.56 -2.10
N ASP A 401 15.78 -26.89 -1.42
CA ASP A 401 15.79 -27.48 -0.08
C ASP A 401 15.84 -26.39 1.00
N LEU A 402 14.73 -26.24 1.71
CA LEU A 402 14.53 -25.28 2.79
C LEU A 402 14.84 -25.91 4.14
N GLY A 403 15.97 -25.55 4.72
CA GLY A 403 16.35 -25.90 6.08
C GLY A 403 15.94 -24.81 7.06
N VAL A 404 15.43 -25.19 8.24
CA VAL A 404 15.22 -24.25 9.35
C VAL A 404 16.07 -24.67 10.53
N SER A 405 17.00 -23.81 10.90
CA SER A 405 17.87 -24.00 12.06
C SER A 405 17.25 -23.37 13.30
N GLY A 406 17.42 -24.02 14.46
CA GLY A 406 16.97 -23.51 15.76
C GLY A 406 15.57 -23.97 16.20
N SER A 407 14.79 -24.64 15.33
CA SER A 407 13.44 -25.13 15.65
C SER A 407 13.11 -26.42 14.90
N THR A 408 12.17 -27.21 15.43
CA THR A 408 11.61 -28.41 14.77
C THR A 408 10.12 -28.21 14.51
N PHE A 409 9.64 -28.58 13.32
CA PHE A 409 8.25 -28.36 12.91
C PHE A 409 7.52 -29.68 12.70
N ALA A 410 6.22 -29.69 13.00
CA ALA A 410 5.37 -30.88 12.92
C ALA A 410 4.68 -31.01 11.56
N THR A 411 4.31 -29.89 10.95
CA THR A 411 3.60 -29.87 9.67
C THR A 411 4.19 -28.82 8.74
N ALA A 412 4.09 -29.10 7.44
CA ALA A 412 4.42 -28.19 6.37
C ALA A 412 3.24 -28.13 5.38
N GLN A 413 2.88 -26.93 4.95
CA GLN A 413 1.91 -26.64 3.90
C GLN A 413 2.57 -25.72 2.89
N ALA A 414 2.24 -25.82 1.61
CA ALA A 414 2.69 -24.86 0.62
C ALA A 414 1.59 -24.48 -0.35
N PHE A 415 1.71 -23.25 -0.85
CA PHE A 415 0.80 -22.63 -1.79
C PHE A 415 1.59 -22.08 -2.97
N THR A 416 1.10 -22.26 -4.18
CA THR A 416 1.78 -21.81 -5.42
C THR A 416 0.91 -20.86 -6.23
N SER A 417 1.55 -19.89 -6.86
CA SER A 417 1.00 -19.13 -7.99
C SER A 417 1.96 -19.12 -9.16
N ASP A 418 1.40 -19.32 -10.36
CA ASP A 418 2.05 -19.25 -11.66
C ASP A 418 1.00 -18.87 -12.73
N ALA A 419 1.32 -19.04 -14.02
CA ALA A 419 0.39 -18.69 -15.10
C ALA A 419 -0.89 -19.54 -15.09
N GLU A 420 -0.86 -20.74 -14.48
CA GLU A 420 -1.93 -21.73 -14.48
C GLU A 420 -2.69 -21.80 -13.16
N ALA A 421 -2.06 -21.39 -12.05
CA ALA A 421 -2.58 -21.51 -10.70
C ALA A 421 -2.39 -20.23 -9.88
N GLN A 422 -3.32 -19.91 -8.99
CA GLN A 422 -3.25 -18.73 -8.13
C GLN A 422 -3.59 -19.11 -6.69
N MET A 423 -2.57 -19.07 -5.82
CA MET A 423 -2.61 -19.37 -4.39
C MET A 423 -3.27 -20.72 -4.07
N VAL A 424 -2.92 -21.77 -4.83
CA VAL A 424 -3.45 -23.13 -4.66
C VAL A 424 -2.48 -23.99 -3.84
N ASP A 425 -3.01 -24.98 -3.11
CA ASP A 425 -2.19 -25.96 -2.41
C ASP A 425 -1.23 -26.69 -3.36
N THR A 426 0.04 -26.81 -2.97
CA THR A 426 1.05 -27.58 -3.69
C THR A 426 1.76 -28.57 -2.78
N LYS A 427 2.39 -29.57 -3.41
CA LYS A 427 3.05 -30.66 -2.68
C LYS A 427 4.31 -30.14 -1.99
N VAL A 428 4.47 -30.56 -0.75
CA VAL A 428 5.69 -30.37 0.04
C VAL A 428 6.29 -31.72 0.34
N THR A 429 7.59 -31.88 0.11
CA THR A 429 8.31 -33.08 0.53
C THR A 429 9.19 -32.76 1.73
N VAL A 430 9.09 -33.56 2.79
CA VAL A 430 10.00 -33.44 3.93
C VAL A 430 11.06 -34.53 3.82
N SER A 431 12.34 -34.14 3.77
CA SER A 431 13.48 -35.06 3.66
C SER A 431 14.61 -34.59 4.57
N GLY A 432 15.08 -35.47 5.46
CA GLY A 432 16.20 -35.15 6.36
C GLY A 432 15.95 -33.96 7.30
N GLY A 433 14.68 -33.65 7.60
CA GLY A 433 14.29 -32.47 8.40
C GLY A 433 14.15 -31.17 7.60
N ASN A 434 14.54 -31.17 6.32
CA ASN A 434 14.36 -30.06 5.40
C ASN A 434 13.06 -30.20 4.60
N VAL A 435 12.58 -29.07 4.11
CA VAL A 435 11.40 -28.98 3.26
C VAL A 435 11.81 -28.70 1.83
N LYS A 436 11.53 -29.63 0.92
CA LYS A 436 11.79 -29.49 -0.51
C LYS A 436 10.54 -28.99 -1.23
N VAL A 437 10.71 -27.92 -2.02
CA VAL A 437 9.67 -27.34 -2.89
C VAL A 437 10.23 -27.01 -4.27
N THR A 438 9.36 -26.94 -5.27
CA THR A 438 9.70 -26.47 -6.61
C THR A 438 8.93 -25.17 -6.87
N VAL A 439 9.66 -24.09 -7.12
CA VAL A 439 9.11 -22.77 -7.46
C VAL A 439 9.02 -22.68 -8.99
N PRO A 440 7.83 -22.53 -9.59
CA PRO A 440 7.68 -22.41 -11.04
C PRO A 440 8.46 -21.23 -11.63
N ALA A 441 8.69 -21.25 -12.94
CA ALA A 441 9.20 -20.07 -13.66
C ALA A 441 8.17 -18.93 -13.57
N HIS A 442 8.62 -17.71 -13.26
CA HIS A 442 7.73 -16.56 -13.00
C HIS A 442 6.63 -16.89 -11.97
N GLY A 443 7.00 -17.67 -10.95
CA GLY A 443 6.07 -18.19 -9.96
C GLY A 443 6.44 -17.80 -8.53
N VAL A 444 5.49 -17.96 -7.63
CA VAL A 444 5.68 -17.78 -6.18
C VAL A 444 5.26 -19.04 -5.45
N VAL A 445 6.06 -19.47 -4.47
CA VAL A 445 5.67 -20.49 -3.51
C VAL A 445 5.78 -19.95 -2.10
N THR A 446 4.70 -20.06 -1.34
CA THR A 446 4.70 -19.81 0.12
C THR A 446 4.67 -21.15 0.84
N VAL A 447 5.58 -21.35 1.79
CA VAL A 447 5.64 -22.53 2.67
C VAL A 447 5.36 -22.10 4.10
N LYS A 448 4.37 -22.71 4.75
CA LYS A 448 4.06 -22.52 6.17
C LYS A 448 4.46 -23.76 6.96
N LEU A 449 5.30 -23.57 7.95
CA LEU A 449 5.73 -24.57 8.92
C LEU A 449 5.09 -24.29 10.27
N THR A 450 4.46 -25.31 10.87
CA THR A 450 3.83 -25.16 12.18
C THR A 450 4.49 -26.09 13.19
N SER A 451 4.87 -25.53 14.34
CA SER A 451 5.43 -26.28 15.45
C SER A 451 4.38 -27.23 16.05
N ALA A 452 4.82 -28.38 16.59
CA ALA A 452 3.93 -29.19 17.42
C ALA A 452 3.45 -28.31 18.58
N LYS A 453 2.13 -28.16 18.78
CA LYS A 453 1.59 -27.38 19.90
C LYS A 453 2.23 -27.86 21.21
N SER A 454 3.07 -27.04 21.82
CA SER A 454 3.29 -27.12 23.27
C SER A 454 1.98 -26.71 23.92
N SER A 455 1.35 -27.65 24.62
CA SER A 455 0.12 -27.44 25.38
C SER A 455 0.35 -26.56 26.62
N LYS A 456 0.81 -25.31 26.42
CA LYS A 456 0.72 -24.28 27.46
C LYS A 456 -0.43 -23.33 27.11
N PRO A 457 -1.44 -23.19 27.98
CA PRO A 457 -2.49 -22.20 27.77
C PRO A 457 -1.84 -20.81 27.76
N VAL A 458 -2.12 -20.03 26.72
CA VAL A 458 -1.91 -18.59 26.77
C VAL A 458 -2.94 -18.06 27.76
N SER A 459 -2.49 -17.74 28.98
CA SER A 459 -3.30 -17.02 29.95
C SER A 459 -3.34 -15.55 29.52
N THR A 460 -4.38 -15.18 28.76
CA THR A 460 -4.80 -13.79 28.64
C THR A 460 -5.59 -13.43 29.89
N ALA A 461 -4.88 -13.01 30.95
CA ALA A 461 -5.51 -12.34 32.07
C ALA A 461 -5.96 -10.94 31.61
N VAL A 462 -7.19 -10.86 31.10
CA VAL A 462 -7.91 -9.59 30.97
C VAL A 462 -8.52 -9.28 32.34
N SER A 463 -8.05 -8.22 32.97
CA SER A 463 -8.67 -7.63 34.17
C SER A 463 -10.05 -7.08 33.78
N SER A 464 -11.12 -7.83 34.08
CA SER A 464 -12.49 -7.36 33.95
C SER A 464 -12.85 -6.47 35.14
N GLN A 465 -12.94 -5.17 34.90
CA GLN A 465 -13.73 -4.28 35.76
C GLN A 465 -15.21 -4.50 35.46
N SER A 466 -15.97 -4.80 36.50
CA SER A 466 -17.41 -5.06 36.51
C SER A 466 -18.22 -3.79 36.25
N ALA A 467 -19.11 -3.83 35.26
CA ALA A 467 -20.25 -2.91 35.11
C ALA A 467 -21.57 -3.66 35.39
N PRO A 468 -22.61 -2.98 35.91
CA PRO A 468 -23.71 -3.63 36.61
C PRO A 468 -24.79 -4.22 35.70
N THR A 469 -25.36 -5.32 36.18
CA THR A 469 -26.45 -6.13 35.61
C THR A 469 -27.77 -5.37 35.44
N PRO A 470 -28.49 -5.56 34.32
CA PRO A 470 -29.94 -5.48 34.28
C PRO A 470 -30.59 -6.87 34.19
N THR A 471 -31.72 -6.94 34.86
CA THR A 471 -32.56 -8.09 35.25
C THR A 471 -33.11 -8.92 34.08
N SER A 472 -33.28 -10.21 34.35
CA SER A 472 -33.76 -11.28 33.47
C SER A 472 -35.20 -11.09 32.95
N GLY A 473 -35.41 -11.33 31.65
CA GLY A 473 -36.69 -11.70 31.05
C GLY A 473 -36.55 -12.98 30.24
N LYS A 474 -37.27 -14.04 30.62
CA LYS A 474 -37.27 -15.37 29.99
C LYS A 474 -37.94 -15.34 28.62
N HIS A 475 -37.29 -15.85 27.57
CA HIS A 475 -38.01 -16.41 26.41
C HIS A 475 -37.28 -17.63 25.82
N SER A 476 -38.08 -18.64 25.51
CA SER A 476 -37.73 -20.01 25.17
C SER A 476 -37.06 -20.16 23.79
N VAL A 477 -36.12 -21.10 23.72
CA VAL A 477 -35.43 -21.56 22.50
C VAL A 477 -36.31 -22.54 21.74
N VAL A 478 -36.46 -22.32 20.43
CA VAL A 478 -36.94 -23.32 19.46
C VAL A 478 -35.83 -23.55 18.43
N SER A 479 -35.27 -24.76 18.41
CA SER A 479 -34.36 -25.23 17.37
C SER A 479 -35.13 -25.57 16.09
N GLN A 480 -34.67 -25.08 14.95
CA GLN A 480 -34.99 -25.68 13.65
C GLN A 480 -33.72 -26.04 12.88
N LYS A 481 -33.66 -27.30 12.46
CA LYS A 481 -32.67 -27.88 11.55
C LYS A 481 -32.97 -27.38 10.13
N HIS A 482 -31.96 -26.97 9.37
CA HIS A 482 -32.05 -26.87 7.92
C HIS A 482 -31.08 -27.84 7.24
N SER A 483 -31.68 -28.62 6.33
CA SER A 483 -31.08 -29.60 5.44
C SER A 483 -30.42 -28.93 4.24
N SER A 484 -29.29 -29.47 3.82
CA SER A 484 -28.54 -29.12 2.61
C SER A 484 -29.23 -29.65 1.35
N THR A 485 -29.35 -28.81 0.32
CA THR A 485 -29.63 -29.27 -1.04
C THR A 485 -28.67 -28.61 -2.02
N THR A 486 -27.89 -29.45 -2.70
CA THR A 486 -26.95 -29.13 -3.77
C THR A 486 -27.71 -28.93 -5.09
N LEU A 487 -27.41 -27.87 -5.84
CA LEU A 487 -27.89 -27.69 -7.21
C LEU A 487 -26.74 -27.30 -8.14
N SER A 488 -26.45 -28.20 -9.07
CA SER A 488 -25.57 -28.03 -10.23
C SER A 488 -26.29 -27.26 -11.33
N ILE A 489 -25.63 -26.32 -12.03
CA ILE A 489 -26.18 -25.73 -13.26
C ILE A 489 -25.14 -25.66 -14.39
N VAL A 490 -25.64 -26.07 -15.55
CA VAL A 490 -25.09 -26.22 -16.90
C VAL A 490 -24.95 -24.86 -17.62
N LYS A 491 -24.14 -24.85 -18.69
CA LYS A 491 -23.63 -23.70 -19.44
C LYS A 491 -24.53 -23.25 -20.63
N ALA A 492 -24.58 -21.92 -20.85
CA ALA A 492 -24.77 -21.13 -22.10
C ALA A 492 -26.21 -20.96 -22.71
N PRO A 493 -26.49 -19.99 -23.63
CA PRO A 493 -25.65 -18.93 -24.23
C PRO A 493 -26.28 -17.49 -24.44
N THR A 494 -25.39 -16.53 -24.73
CA THR A 494 -25.41 -15.26 -25.53
C THR A 494 -26.62 -14.32 -25.80
N SER A 495 -26.30 -13.03 -25.56
CA SER A 495 -26.54 -11.78 -26.34
C SER A 495 -27.85 -11.00 -26.21
N THR A 496 -27.75 -9.72 -25.83
CA THR A 496 -28.00 -8.56 -26.73
C THR A 496 -27.60 -7.23 -26.09
N HIS A 497 -27.17 -6.31 -26.94
CA HIS A 497 -26.62 -4.98 -26.64
C HIS A 497 -27.67 -3.99 -26.13
N THR A 498 -27.26 -3.09 -25.23
CA THR A 498 -27.84 -1.75 -25.11
C THR A 498 -26.77 -0.76 -24.69
N ALA A 499 -26.61 0.31 -25.48
CA ALA A 499 -25.68 1.39 -25.26
C ALA A 499 -26.18 2.31 -24.14
N SER A 500 -25.30 2.70 -23.23
CA SER A 500 -25.53 3.81 -22.31
C SER A 500 -24.27 4.64 -22.16
N VAL A 501 -24.50 5.94 -22.04
CA VAL A 501 -23.57 7.05 -22.22
C VAL A 501 -22.61 7.14 -21.04
N VAL A 502 -21.31 7.12 -21.32
CA VAL A 502 -20.22 7.30 -20.35
C VAL A 502 -19.92 8.79 -20.25
N GLU A 503 -20.16 9.38 -19.08
CA GLU A 503 -19.57 10.65 -18.69
C GLU A 503 -18.21 10.35 -18.03
N SER A 504 -17.15 10.54 -18.81
CA SER A 504 -15.77 10.26 -18.41
C SER A 504 -15.20 11.44 -17.64
N ALA A 505 -14.82 11.22 -16.37
CA ALA A 505 -13.88 12.09 -15.68
C ALA A 505 -12.52 11.95 -16.38
N LYS A 506 -12.07 13.01 -17.06
CA LYS A 506 -10.77 13.05 -17.73
C LYS A 506 -9.66 13.02 -16.69
N ALA A 507 -8.89 11.93 -16.69
CA ALA A 507 -7.54 11.92 -16.13
C ALA A 507 -6.68 12.96 -16.85
N VAL A 508 -6.13 13.92 -16.11
CA VAL A 508 -5.16 14.88 -16.63
C VAL A 508 -3.83 14.14 -16.80
N GLN A 509 -3.39 13.97 -18.04
CA GLN A 509 -2.04 13.50 -18.34
C GLN A 509 -1.01 14.55 -17.88
N TYR A 510 -0.08 14.14 -17.02
CA TYR A 510 1.10 14.92 -16.68
C TYR A 510 2.14 14.79 -17.81
N PRO A 511 2.58 15.89 -18.44
CA PRO A 511 3.73 15.82 -19.34
C PRO A 511 5.03 15.66 -18.53
N ALA A 512 5.77 14.59 -18.80
CA ALA A 512 7.11 14.38 -18.28
C ALA A 512 8.06 15.51 -18.73
N PRO A 513 8.99 15.97 -17.88
CA PRO A 513 9.96 16.99 -18.26
C PRO A 513 10.96 16.43 -19.28
N HIS A 514 11.12 17.14 -20.40
CA HIS A 514 12.16 16.88 -21.40
C HIS A 514 13.57 17.02 -20.80
N VAL A 515 14.21 15.89 -20.51
CA VAL A 515 15.66 15.83 -20.29
C VAL A 515 16.34 15.68 -21.65
N THR A 516 17.04 16.74 -22.08
CA THR A 516 17.90 16.68 -23.28
C THR A 516 19.23 16.02 -22.91
N THR A 517 19.39 14.75 -23.29
CA THR A 517 20.68 14.05 -23.20
C THR A 517 21.55 14.44 -24.39
N LYS A 518 22.55 15.31 -24.17
CA LYS A 518 23.66 15.47 -25.12
C LYS A 518 24.63 14.30 -24.97
N GLY A 519 24.56 13.37 -25.93
CA GLY A 519 25.51 12.27 -26.08
C GLY A 519 26.93 12.79 -26.29
N SER A 520 27.86 12.27 -25.48
CA SER A 520 29.30 12.48 -25.64
C SER A 520 29.88 11.26 -26.35
N ALA A 521 30.07 11.35 -27.66
CA ALA A 521 30.84 10.39 -28.43
C ALA A 521 32.26 10.93 -28.65
N LYS A 522 33.26 10.18 -28.19
CA LYS A 522 34.70 10.40 -28.42
C LYS A 522 35.04 10.14 -29.89
N SER A 523 35.75 11.07 -30.52
CA SER A 523 36.63 10.76 -31.67
C SER A 523 37.83 11.74 -31.72
N VAL A 524 38.92 11.20 -32.29
CA VAL A 524 40.35 11.53 -32.21
C VAL A 524 40.75 12.80 -33.00
N PRO A 525 41.90 13.48 -32.71
CA PRO A 525 42.11 14.88 -33.10
C PRO A 525 42.88 15.06 -34.43
N ALA A 526 42.63 16.17 -35.11
CA ALA A 526 43.50 16.70 -36.15
C ALA A 526 43.56 18.24 -36.13
N LYS A 527 44.79 18.73 -35.86
CA LYS A 527 45.48 19.94 -36.33
C LYS A 527 44.66 21.16 -36.78
N GLY A 528 44.99 22.34 -36.24
CA GLY A 528 44.86 23.59 -37.00
C GLY A 528 44.72 24.90 -36.23
N ALA A 529 45.85 25.46 -35.80
CA ALA A 529 46.23 26.88 -35.86
C ALA A 529 45.21 28.02 -35.58
N LYS A 530 45.59 28.81 -34.56
CA LYS A 530 45.84 30.27 -34.56
C LYS A 530 44.68 31.29 -34.46
N LYS A 531 44.95 32.21 -33.50
CA LYS A 531 44.69 33.67 -33.47
C LYS A 531 43.22 34.06 -33.21
N SER A 532 42.89 34.85 -32.19
CA SER A 532 43.33 36.22 -31.80
C SER A 532 42.00 36.97 -31.61
N ALA A 533 41.55 37.29 -30.41
CA ALA A 533 41.92 38.41 -29.55
C ALA A 533 40.84 39.51 -29.58
N THR A 534 40.56 40.04 -28.38
CA THR A 534 40.15 41.43 -28.09
C THR A 534 38.78 41.90 -28.60
N LYS A 535 38.02 42.78 -27.95
CA LYS A 535 38.04 43.52 -26.67
C LYS A 535 36.70 44.29 -26.64
N LYS A 536 36.20 44.59 -25.42
CA LYS A 536 35.45 45.82 -25.00
C LYS A 536 34.22 46.25 -25.84
N GLY A 537 33.13 46.77 -25.29
CA GLY A 537 32.85 47.28 -23.96
C GLY A 537 31.57 48.13 -24.00
N SER A 538 30.92 48.16 -22.83
CA SER A 538 30.33 49.33 -22.18
C SER A 538 29.01 49.98 -22.63
N ARG A 539 28.13 50.12 -21.59
CA ARG A 539 27.25 51.26 -21.23
C ARG A 539 26.08 51.57 -22.19
N ALA A 540 24.94 52.13 -21.78
CA ALA A 540 24.27 52.41 -20.50
C ALA A 540 22.88 52.99 -20.84
N HIS A 541 21.95 52.89 -19.88
CA HIS A 541 20.81 53.78 -19.59
C HIS A 541 19.73 54.13 -20.63
N GLY A 542 18.48 54.14 -20.14
CA GLY A 542 17.37 54.90 -20.72
C GLY A 542 16.03 54.54 -20.10
N ALA A 543 15.56 55.34 -19.15
CA ALA A 543 14.21 55.29 -18.58
C ALA A 543 13.24 56.17 -19.39
N SER A 544 11.94 55.83 -19.43
CA SER A 544 10.84 56.81 -19.44
C SER A 544 9.43 56.18 -19.38
N HIS A 545 8.56 56.90 -18.67
CA HIS A 545 7.15 56.69 -18.33
C HIS A 545 6.12 56.68 -19.48
N HIS A 546 4.92 56.11 -19.23
CA HIS A 546 3.58 56.73 -19.40
C HIS A 546 2.48 55.82 -18.81
N ARG A 547 1.72 56.26 -17.78
CA ARG A 547 0.42 56.99 -17.73
C ARG A 547 -0.84 56.20 -18.14
N CYS A 548 -1.82 56.24 -17.22
CA CYS A 548 -3.17 55.63 -17.21
C CYS A 548 -4.14 56.13 -18.30
N ARG A 549 -5.15 55.30 -18.60
CA ARG A 549 -6.49 55.74 -19.04
C ARG A 549 -7.58 54.79 -18.55
N HIS A 550 -8.64 55.38 -17.98
CA HIS A 550 -9.91 54.76 -17.61
C HIS A 550 -10.74 54.35 -18.83
N GLY A 551 -11.60 53.34 -18.66
CA GLY A 551 -12.72 53.02 -19.55
C GLY A 551 -13.64 51.96 -18.96
N SER A 552 -14.79 52.39 -18.43
CA SER A 552 -15.89 51.54 -17.94
C SER A 552 -16.73 50.94 -19.07
N HIS A 553 -17.24 49.71 -18.94
CA HIS A 553 -18.67 49.37 -19.13
C HIS A 553 -19.01 47.88 -18.87
N ARG A 554 -19.87 47.69 -17.85
CA ARG A 554 -21.02 46.77 -17.66
C ARG A 554 -21.14 45.40 -18.40
N ARG A 555 -21.40 44.41 -17.53
CA ARG A 555 -22.44 43.34 -17.52
C ARG A 555 -22.29 42.14 -18.47
N GLY A 556 -22.42 40.93 -17.89
CA GLY A 556 -22.84 39.74 -18.63
C GLY A 556 -22.56 38.40 -17.94
N HIS A 557 -23.39 38.07 -16.95
CA HIS A 557 -23.80 36.72 -16.49
C HIS A 557 -22.79 35.57 -16.31
N CYS A 558 -22.70 35.17 -15.04
CA CYS A 558 -22.53 33.78 -14.61
C CYS A 558 -23.72 32.91 -15.04
N THR A 559 -23.42 31.67 -15.42
CA THR A 559 -24.20 30.49 -15.04
C THR A 559 -23.21 29.38 -14.72
N LYS A 560 -23.24 28.95 -13.46
CA LYS A 560 -22.86 27.61 -13.01
C LYS A 560 -24.12 26.76 -13.04
#